data_AF-A0A7J8YSZ6-F1
#
_entry.id   AF-A0A7J8YSZ6-F1
#
_cell.length_a   1.000
_cell.length_b   1.000
_cell.length_c   1.000
_cell.angle_alpha   90.00
_cell.angle_beta   90.00
_cell.angle_gamma   90.00
#
_symmetry.space_group_name_H-M   'P 1'
#
loop_
_entity.id
_entity.type
_entity.pdbx_description
1 polymer ?
#
loop_
_entity_poly.entity_id
_entity_poly.type
_entity_poly.pdbx_seq_one_letter_code
_entity_poly.pdbx_strand_id
1 'polypeptide(L)' 'MVLRAFGAEVILIDSAQAMIGAFEKVEEIMAKIPNSYIFQQFENLAYSKIHYETAGLEYGRALEGR' A
#
# COMPACT_ATOMS: atom_id res chain seq x y z
N MET A 1 2.40 6.89 -15.42
CA MET A 1 3.75 6.64 -15.98
C MET A 1 4.84 6.54 -14.92
N VAL A 2 4.74 7.25 -13.79
CA VAL A 2 5.76 7.21 -12.72
C VAL A 2 6.09 5.80 -12.21
N LEU A 3 5.09 4.97 -11.89
CA LEU A 3 5.32 3.60 -11.40
C LEU A 3 6.13 2.74 -12.37
N ARG A 4 5.79 2.79 -13.67
CA ARG A 4 6.52 2.07 -14.71
C ARG A 4 7.95 2.59 -14.88
N ALA A 5 8.17 3.89 -14.66
CA ALA A 5 9.51 4.49 -14.72
C ALA A 5 10.42 3.98 -13.59
N PHE A 6 9.85 3.62 -12.42
CA PHE A 6 10.57 2.93 -11.35
C PHE A 6 10.69 1.40 -11.57
N GLY A 7 10.28 0.88 -12.72
CA GLY A 7 10.38 -0.54 -13.06
C GLY A 7 9.21 -1.40 -12.56
N ALA A 8 8.15 -0.80 -12.02
CA ALA A 8 6.99 -1.56 -11.57
C ALA A 8 6.16 -2.08 -12.76
N GLU A 9 5.78 -3.35 -12.70
CA GLU A 9 4.72 -3.89 -13.56
C GLU A 9 3.37 -3.35 -13.08
N VAL A 10 2.59 -2.79 -14.01
CA VAL A 10 1.28 -2.18 -13.69
C VAL A 10 0.19 -2.94 -14.41
N ILE A 11 -0.58 -3.69 -13.63
CA ILE A 11 -1.74 -4.46 -14.08
C ILE A 11 -2.98 -3.58 -13.90
N LEU A 12 -3.69 -3.34 -15.01
CA LEU A 12 -4.95 -2.61 -15.01
C LEU A 12 -6.10 -3.60 -14.89
N ILE A 13 -7.11 -3.24 -14.10
CA ILE A 13 -8.38 -3.98 -13.95
C ILE A 13 -9.52 -3.18 -14.58
N ASP A 14 -10.68 -3.79 -14.74
CA ASP A 14 -11.88 -3.06 -15.15
C ASP A 14 -12.22 -1.98 -14.10
N SER A 15 -12.39 -0.74 -14.56
CA SER A 15 -12.76 0.39 -13.71
C SER A 15 -14.06 0.17 -12.93
N ALA A 16 -15.00 -0.61 -13.46
CA ALA A 16 -16.27 -0.90 -12.81
C ALA A 16 -16.10 -1.75 -11.53
N GLN A 17 -15.02 -2.53 -11.43
CA GLN A 17 -14.77 -3.40 -10.28
C GLN A 17 -14.10 -2.67 -9.09
N ALA A 18 -13.60 -1.45 -9.33
CA ALA A 18 -12.97 -0.59 -8.32
C ALA A 18 -11.98 -1.36 -7.43
N MET A 19 -11.96 -1.09 -6.12
CA MET A 19 -11.02 -1.70 -5.19
C MET A 19 -11.26 -3.19 -4.94
N ILE A 20 -12.51 -3.66 -5.04
CA ILE A 20 -12.83 -5.08 -4.80
C ILE A 20 -12.18 -5.95 -5.89
N GLY A 21 -12.31 -5.55 -7.16
CA GLY A 21 -11.64 -6.26 -8.26
C GLY A 21 -10.12 -6.20 -8.16
N ALA A 22 -9.55 -5.17 -7.52
CA ALA A 22 -8.11 -5.10 -7.29
C ALA A 22 -7.65 -6.17 -6.29
N PHE A 23 -8.42 -6.41 -5.22
CA PHE A 23 -8.12 -7.48 -4.26
C PHE A 23 -8.24 -8.86 -4.89
N GLU A 24 -9.32 -9.13 -5.62
CA GLU A 24 -9.52 -10.41 -6.35
C GLU A 24 -8.35 -10.67 -7.32
N LYS A 25 -7.91 -9.63 -8.05
CA LYS A 25 -6.78 -9.76 -8.96
C LYS A 25 -5.46 -10.04 -8.23
N VAL A 26 -5.25 -9.44 -7.07
CA VAL A 26 -4.05 -9.72 -6.26
C VAL A 26 -4.05 -11.17 -5.76
N GLU A 27 -5.20 -11.70 -5.30
CA GLU A 27 -5.31 -13.12 -4.91
C GLU A 27 -4.99 -14.06 -6.08
N GLU A 28 -5.52 -13.76 -7.27
CA GLU A 28 -5.22 -14.52 -8.50
C GLU A 28 -3.72 -14.52 -8.83
N ILE A 29 -3.05 -13.38 -8.68
CA ILE A 29 -1.61 -13.23 -8.94
C ILE A 29 -0.79 -14.01 -7.91
N MET A 30 -1.13 -13.87 -6.63
CA MET A 30 -0.45 -14.57 -5.53
C MET A 30 -0.53 -16.09 -5.70
N ALA A 31 -1.65 -16.61 -6.20
CA ALA A 31 -1.80 -18.04 -6.49
C ALA A 31 -0.90 -18.54 -7.64
N LYS A 32 -0.46 -17.64 -8.53
CA LYS A 32 0.30 -17.98 -9.74
C LYS A 32 1.80 -17.74 -9.63
N ILE A 33 2.23 -16.82 -8.77
CA ILE A 33 3.63 -16.42 -8.64
C ILE A 33 4.23 -17.06 -7.38
N PRO A 34 5.11 -18.07 -7.52
CA PRO A 34 5.80 -18.64 -6.37
C PRO A 34 6.60 -17.56 -5.63
N ASN A 35 6.62 -17.64 -4.30
CA ASN A 35 7.30 -16.66 -3.43
C ASN A 35 6.77 -15.22 -3.55
N SER A 36 5.56 -15.03 -4.05
CA SER A 36 4.89 -13.73 -4.00
C SER A 36 4.54 -13.33 -2.57
N TYR A 37 4.54 -12.04 -2.28
CA TYR A 37 4.17 -11.48 -0.99
C TYR A 37 3.30 -10.23 -1.17
N ILE A 38 2.27 -10.09 -0.33
CA ILE A 38 1.36 -8.94 -0.31
C ILE A 38 1.56 -8.16 0.99
N PHE A 39 1.76 -6.84 0.91
CA PHE A 39 2.04 -6.00 2.08
C PHE A 39 0.82 -5.71 2.96
N GLN A 40 -0.40 -5.92 2.44
CA GLN A 40 -1.69 -5.79 3.15
C GLN A 40 -1.83 -4.49 3.95
N GLN A 41 -1.67 -3.32 3.32
CA GLN A 41 -1.62 -2.01 4.01
C GLN A 41 -2.80 -1.70 4.95
N PHE A 42 -3.96 -2.32 4.73
CA PHE A 42 -5.15 -2.12 5.58
C PHE A 42 -5.18 -2.99 6.84
N GLU A 43 -4.48 -4.12 6.83
CA GLU A 43 -4.43 -5.09 7.93
C GLU A 43 -3.08 -5.05 8.66
N ASN A 44 -2.02 -4.65 7.97
CA ASN A 44 -0.67 -4.64 8.48
C ASN A 44 -0.47 -3.50 9.49
N LEU A 45 -0.31 -3.88 10.77
CA LEU A 45 -0.06 -2.95 11.88
C LEU A 45 1.17 -2.06 11.68
N ALA A 46 2.13 -2.46 10.84
CA ALA A 46 3.29 -1.63 10.51
C ALA A 46 2.89 -0.30 9.86
N TYR A 47 1.78 -0.26 9.10
CA TYR A 47 1.26 0.96 8.49
C TYR A 47 0.88 1.99 9.57
N SER A 48 0.08 1.61 10.57
CA SER A 48 -0.30 2.52 11.66
C SER A 48 0.87 2.84 12.59
N LYS A 49 1.73 1.85 12.85
CA LYS A 49 2.88 1.99 13.74
C LYS A 49 3.85 3.05 13.25
N ILE A 50 4.19 3.05 11.96
CA ILE A 50 5.16 4.02 11.43
C ILE A 50 4.65 5.46 11.57
N HIS A 51 3.34 5.70 11.40
CA HIS A 51 2.76 7.03 11.62
C HIS A 51 2.85 7.46 13.08
N TYR A 52 2.66 6.56 14.04
CA TYR A 52 2.84 6.88 15.46
C TYR A 52 4.30 7.22 15.79
N GLU A 53 5.25 6.44 15.27
CA GLU A 53 6.68 6.58 15.55
C GLU A 53 7.33 7.77 14.83
N THR A 54 6.71 8.29 13.76
CA THR A 54 7.28 9.38 12.95
C THR A 54 6.34 10.58 12.90
N ALA A 55 5.30 10.53 12.07
CA ALA A 55 4.39 11.64 11.81
C ALA A 55 3.75 12.20 13.10
N GLY A 56 3.37 11.33 14.04
CA GLY A 56 2.83 11.75 15.33
C GLY A 56 3.82 12.61 16.14
N LEU A 57 5.10 12.22 16.15
CA LEU A 57 6.16 12.99 16.81
C LEU A 57 6.45 14.31 16.07
N GLU A 58 6.44 14.29 14.73
CA GLU A 58 6.61 15.51 13.92
C GLU A 58 5.51 16.52 14.20
N TYR A 59 4.25 16.08 14.24
CA TYR A 59 3.13 16.95 14.59
C TYR A 59 3.20 17.44 16.03
N GLY A 60 3.55 16.58 16.99
CA GLY A 60 3.74 16.99 18.39
C GLY A 60 4.76 18.13 18.51
N ARG A 61 5.95 17.96 17.92
CA ARG A 61 7.00 18.99 17.90
C ARG A 61 6.55 20.27 17.21
N ALA A 62 5.83 20.15 16.09
CA ALA A 62 5.32 21.31 15.36
C ALA A 62 4.26 22.10 16.15
N LEU A 63 3.49 21.42 17.00
CA LEU A 63 2.49 22.05 17.87
C LEU A 63 3.11 22.64 19.15
N GLU A 64 4.18 22.05 19.69
CA GLU A 64 4.94 22.57 20.83
C GLU A 64 5.84 23.78 20.48
N GLY A 65 6.20 23.94 19.20
CA GLY A 65 6.93 25.10 18.67
C GLY A 65 6.08 26.35 18.44
N ARG A 66 4.91 26.44 19.08
CA ARG A 66 4.13 27.68 19.26
C ARG A 66 4.37 28.29 20.62
#